data_AF-A0A1G2EVD1-F1
#
_entry.id   AF-A0A1G2EVD1-F1
#
_cell.length_a   1.000
_cell.length_b   1.000
_cell.length_c   1.000
_cell.angle_alpha   90.00
_cell.angle_beta   90.00
_cell.angle_gamma   90.00
#
_symmetry.space_group_name_H-M   'P 1'
#
loop_
_entity.id
_entity.type
_entity.pdbx_description
1 polymer ?
#
loop_
_entity_poly.entity_id
_entity_poly.type
_entity_poly.pdbx_seq_one_letter_code
_entity_poly.pdbx_strand_id
1 'polypeptide(L)'
;MGTTAELSKTKPFHESIVDEIRRMNELSEDAKLTGLGVLAHLIMRTKIPKNHNAIAEAWKDVYGMDDLGVVDSLEEQKKAAEEKSKSAGEKKSVNLDDLQQEVEKLLALLKDRQPGLITWNGFMQERLQALHKLTSAVVGK
;
A
#
# COMPACT_ATOMS: atom_id res chain seq x y z
N MET A 1 -4.17 34.86 -10.14
CA MET A 1 -5.08 33.81 -9.64
C MET A 1 -4.25 32.55 -9.50
N GLY A 2 -4.12 32.05 -8.27
CA GLY A 2 -3.11 31.08 -7.86
C GLY A 2 -3.29 29.72 -8.51
N THR A 3 -2.19 29.20 -9.02
CA THR A 3 -2.00 27.91 -9.67
C THR A 3 -2.32 26.73 -8.75
N THR A 4 -2.90 25.69 -9.33
CA THR A 4 -3.09 24.31 -8.84
C THR A 4 -1.76 23.64 -8.47
N ALA A 5 -1.06 24.20 -7.48
CA ALA A 5 0.26 23.79 -7.02
C ALA A 5 0.25 23.34 -5.55
N GLU A 6 -0.83 22.70 -5.11
CA GLU A 6 -0.85 21.89 -3.90
C GLU A 6 -1.26 20.46 -4.24
N LEU A 7 -0.43 19.80 -5.07
CA LEU A 7 -0.27 18.36 -4.93
C LEU A 7 0.30 18.14 -3.53
N SER A 8 -0.59 17.93 -2.55
CA SER A 8 -0.23 17.49 -1.20
C SER A 8 0.80 16.38 -1.37
N LYS A 9 2.01 16.57 -0.84
CA LYS A 9 3.07 15.57 -0.85
C LYS A 9 2.51 14.31 -0.18
N THR A 10 1.99 13.38 -0.99
CA THR A 10 1.45 12.13 -0.50
C THR A 10 2.62 11.36 0.08
N LYS A 11 2.60 11.16 1.40
CA LYS A 11 3.63 10.39 2.08
C LYS A 11 3.76 9.03 1.41
N PRO A 12 4.98 8.49 1.22
CA PRO A 12 5.18 7.12 0.77
C PRO A 12 4.36 6.15 1.62
N PHE A 13 3.85 5.07 1.02
CA PHE A 13 2.98 4.09 1.70
C PHE A 13 3.49 3.65 3.08
N HIS A 14 4.78 3.34 3.23
CA HIS A 14 5.38 2.90 4.49
C HIS A 14 5.45 3.99 5.59
N GLU A 15 5.24 5.25 5.24
CA GLU A 15 5.11 6.36 6.18
C GLU A 15 3.64 6.61 6.59
N SER A 16 2.66 6.06 5.85
CA SER A 16 1.23 6.17 6.17
C SER A 16 0.67 4.96 6.90
N ILE A 17 1.38 3.81 6.94
CA ILE A 17 0.87 2.58 7.58
C ILE A 17 0.54 2.81 9.07
N VAL A 18 1.41 3.48 9.82
CA VAL A 18 1.18 3.76 11.26
C VAL A 18 -0.06 4.66 11.45
N ASP A 19 -0.20 5.68 10.62
CA ASP A 19 -1.36 6.58 10.65
C ASP A 19 -2.66 5.80 10.34
N GLU A 20 -2.61 4.87 9.38
CA GLU A 20 -3.77 4.04 9.01
C GLU A 20 -4.13 2.99 10.08
N ILE A 21 -3.14 2.35 10.71
CA ILE A 21 -3.36 1.43 11.84
C ILE A 21 -4.11 2.16 12.98
N ARG A 22 -3.68 3.38 13.30
CA ARG A 22 -4.33 4.21 14.33
C ARG A 22 -5.75 4.58 13.94
N ARG A 23 -5.97 5.03 12.70
CA ARG A 23 -7.30 5.36 12.19
C ARG A 23 -8.24 4.15 12.25
N MET A 24 -7.76 2.96 11.90
CA MET A 24 -8.57 1.74 11.94
C MET A 24 -8.94 1.33 13.37
N ASN A 25 -8.12 1.67 14.36
CA ASN A 25 -8.42 1.41 15.76
C ASN A 25 -9.57 2.29 16.31
N GLU A 26 -9.93 3.36 15.61
CA GLU A 26 -11.07 4.23 15.95
C GLU A 26 -12.39 3.78 15.30
N LEU A 27 -12.36 2.77 14.44
CA LEU A 27 -13.54 2.24 13.75
C LEU A 27 -14.29 1.20 14.60
N SER A 28 -15.54 0.91 14.22
CA SER A 28 -16.31 -0.22 14.78
C SER A 28 -15.57 -1.55 14.57
N GLU A 29 -15.68 -2.49 15.51
CA GLU A 29 -14.98 -3.78 15.52
C GLU A 29 -15.06 -4.56 14.18
N ASP A 30 -16.23 -4.62 13.53
CA ASP A 30 -16.39 -5.33 12.24
C ASP A 30 -15.59 -4.67 11.10
N ALA A 31 -15.57 -3.33 11.07
CA ALA A 31 -14.80 -2.55 10.09
C ALA A 31 -13.30 -2.59 10.38
N LYS A 32 -12.93 -2.61 11.66
CA LYS A 32 -11.56 -2.76 12.14
C LYS A 32 -10.97 -4.10 11.72
N LEU A 33 -11.68 -5.21 11.95
CA LEU A 33 -11.20 -6.56 11.63
C LEU A 33 -10.96 -6.74 10.13
N THR A 34 -11.90 -6.26 9.31
CA THR A 34 -11.79 -6.34 7.84
C THR A 34 -10.66 -5.45 7.31
N GLY A 35 -10.57 -4.21 7.79
CA GLY A 35 -9.54 -3.26 7.38
C GLY A 35 -8.14 -3.72 7.76
N LEU A 36 -7.97 -4.22 8.99
CA LEU A 36 -6.69 -4.74 9.46
C LEU A 36 -6.30 -6.02 8.73
N GLY A 37 -7.23 -6.94 8.43
CA GLY A 37 -6.92 -8.09 7.58
C GLY A 37 -6.38 -7.72 6.20
N VAL A 38 -6.94 -6.69 5.56
CA VAL A 38 -6.42 -6.16 4.29
C VAL A 38 -5.05 -5.51 4.49
N LEU A 39 -4.87 -4.73 5.56
CA LEU A 39 -3.61 -4.06 5.85
C LEU A 39 -2.47 -5.05 6.16
N ALA A 40 -2.75 -6.12 6.90
CA ALA A 40 -1.83 -7.23 7.14
C ALA A 40 -1.33 -7.80 5.81
N HIS A 41 -2.26 -8.12 4.90
CA HIS A 41 -1.93 -8.67 3.60
C HIS A 41 -1.03 -7.72 2.78
N LEU A 42 -1.30 -6.41 2.83
CA LEU A 42 -0.50 -5.41 2.15
C LEU A 42 0.90 -5.29 2.77
N ILE A 43 1.02 -5.26 4.10
CA ILE A 43 2.32 -5.21 4.79
C ILE A 43 3.18 -6.42 4.43
N MET A 44 2.59 -7.63 4.42
CA MET A 44 3.31 -8.86 4.13
C MET A 44 3.74 -8.99 2.66
N ARG A 45 2.97 -8.43 1.72
CA ARG A 45 3.26 -8.55 0.28
C ARG A 45 4.03 -7.39 -0.32
N THR A 46 4.10 -6.25 0.37
CA THR A 46 4.84 -5.09 -0.09
C THR A 46 6.23 -5.07 0.53
N LYS A 47 7.23 -4.66 -0.25
CA LYS A 47 8.58 -4.46 0.27
C LYS A 47 8.64 -3.11 0.98
N ILE A 48 8.70 -3.14 2.31
CA ILE A 48 8.82 -1.96 3.13
C ILE A 48 10.31 -1.60 3.26
N PRO A 49 10.74 -0.38 2.88
CA PRO A 49 12.15 -0.03 2.92
C PRO A 49 12.61 0.47 4.30
N LYS A 50 11.69 1.04 5.10
CA LYS A 50 11.98 1.67 6.40
C LYS A 50 10.75 1.67 7.30
N ASN A 51 10.93 2.04 8.57
CA ASN A 51 9.90 2.13 9.61
C ASN A 51 9.34 0.80 10.15
N HIS A 52 10.02 -0.32 9.90
CA HIS A 52 9.58 -1.66 10.35
C HIS A 52 9.21 -1.71 11.85
N ASN A 53 10.04 -1.17 12.74
CA ASN A 53 9.79 -1.18 14.18
C ASN A 53 8.53 -0.39 14.56
N ALA A 54 8.37 0.82 14.00
CA ALA A 54 7.22 1.69 14.32
C ALA A 54 5.90 1.07 13.84
N ILE A 55 5.93 0.38 12.70
CA ILE A 55 4.77 -0.37 12.19
C ILE A 55 4.48 -1.56 13.10
N ALA A 56 5.50 -2.33 13.48
CA ALA A 56 5.33 -3.50 14.34
C ALA A 56 4.79 -3.13 15.74
N GLU A 57 5.27 -2.03 16.32
CA GLU A 57 4.75 -1.51 17.60
C GLU A 57 3.29 -1.08 17.47
N ALA A 58 2.98 -0.25 16.47
CA ALA A 58 1.60 0.19 16.22
C ALA A 58 0.65 -0.98 15.97
N TRP A 59 1.12 -2.03 15.30
CA TRP A 59 0.34 -3.23 15.03
C TRP A 59 0.04 -4.04 16.30
N LYS A 60 1.06 -4.25 17.14
CA LYS A 60 0.92 -4.96 18.43
C LYS A 60 -0.07 -4.28 19.35
N ASP A 61 -0.09 -2.95 19.37
CA ASP A 61 -1.03 -2.16 20.17
C ASP A 61 -2.50 -2.38 19.77
N VAL A 62 -2.76 -2.76 18.51
CA VAL A 62 -4.11 -2.89 17.97
C VAL A 62 -4.61 -4.33 17.93
N TYR A 63 -3.74 -5.30 17.65
CA TYR A 63 -4.14 -6.68 17.31
C TYR A 63 -3.79 -7.74 18.36
N GLY A 64 -2.99 -7.41 19.38
CA GLY A 64 -2.72 -8.34 20.48
C GLY A 64 -2.08 -9.67 20.03
N MET A 65 -2.73 -10.80 20.34
CA MET A 65 -2.13 -12.15 20.29
C MET A 65 -2.19 -12.85 18.92
N ASP A 66 -3.06 -12.44 18.00
CA ASP A 66 -3.27 -13.12 16.70
C ASP A 66 -2.74 -12.28 15.54
N ASP A 67 -1.44 -12.04 15.54
CA ASP A 67 -0.69 -11.06 14.71
C ASP A 67 -0.83 -11.22 13.19
N LEU A 68 -1.48 -12.27 12.69
CA LEU A 68 -1.59 -12.61 11.27
C LEU A 68 -0.21 -12.76 10.55
N GLY A 69 0.88 -12.91 11.32
CA GLY A 69 2.25 -13.02 10.81
C GLY A 69 2.86 -11.69 10.35
N VAL A 70 2.29 -10.55 10.74
CA VAL A 70 2.75 -9.22 10.32
C VAL A 70 4.08 -8.84 10.97
N VAL A 71 4.24 -9.06 12.27
CA VAL A 71 5.48 -8.77 13.00
C VAL A 71 6.62 -9.63 12.47
N ASP A 72 6.40 -10.93 12.28
CA ASP A 72 7.41 -11.84 11.72
C ASP A 72 7.85 -11.37 10.32
N SER A 73 6.88 -11.01 9.46
CA SER A 73 7.18 -10.48 8.13
C SER A 73 7.97 -9.17 8.18
N LEU A 74 7.65 -8.26 9.10
CA LEU A 74 8.37 -7.00 9.26
C LEU A 74 9.80 -7.21 9.77
N GLU A 75 10.02 -8.20 10.64
CA GLU A 75 11.36 -8.57 11.11
C GLU A 75 12.21 -9.18 9.99
N GLU A 76 11.64 -10.07 9.17
CA GLU A 76 12.30 -10.60 7.98
C GLU A 76 12.64 -9.52 6.97
N GLN A 77 11.69 -8.62 6.68
CA GLN A 77 11.92 -7.48 5.79
C GLN A 77 13.01 -6.54 6.32
N LYS A 78 13.03 -6.28 7.63
CA LYS A 78 14.07 -5.50 8.30
C LYS A 78 15.45 -6.14 8.13
N LYS A 79 15.59 -7.44 8.43
CA LYS A 79 16.86 -8.18 8.25
C LYS A 79 17.33 -8.11 6.80
N ALA A 80 16.43 -8.35 5.83
CA ALA A 80 16.76 -8.27 4.42
C ALA A 80 17.18 -6.85 3.97
N ALA A 81 16.57 -5.80 4.53
CA ALA A 81 16.93 -4.41 4.27
C ALA A 81 18.31 -4.05 4.86
N GLU A 82 18.62 -4.55 6.06
CA GLU A 82 19.91 -4.38 6.73
C GLU A 82 21.03 -5.16 6.02
N GLU A 83 20.77 -6.38 5.55
CA GLU A 83 21.71 -7.18 4.77
C GLU A 83 22.01 -6.55 3.41
N LYS A 84 21.00 -6.03 2.71
CA LYS A 84 21.20 -5.23 1.48
C LYS A 84 22.01 -3.96 1.72
N SER A 85 21.80 -3.31 2.86
CA SER A 85 22.55 -2.11 3.22
C SER A 85 24.02 -2.43 3.55
N LYS A 86 24.30 -3.62 4.10
CA LYS A 86 25.66 -4.13 4.34
C LYS A 86 26.35 -4.58 3.05
N SER A 87 25.63 -5.22 2.11
CA SER A 87 26.19 -5.59 0.79
C SER A 87 26.37 -4.40 -0.15
N ALA A 88 25.67 -3.27 0.09
CA ALA A 88 25.85 -2.02 -0.66
C ALA A 88 27.13 -1.25 -0.30
N GLY A 89 27.94 -1.76 0.64
CA GLY A 89 29.30 -1.28 0.90
C GLY A 89 30.27 -1.50 -0.28
N GLU A 90 29.97 -2.46 -1.16
CA GLU A 90 30.55 -2.50 -2.51
C GLU A 90 29.69 -1.63 -3.43
N LYS A 91 30.03 -0.34 -3.51
CA LYS A 91 29.52 0.54 -4.56
C LYS A 91 29.95 0.00 -5.93
N LYS A 92 29.17 -0.91 -6.51
CA LYS A 92 29.08 -1.00 -7.96
C LYS A 92 28.47 0.32 -8.40
N SER A 93 29.27 1.18 -9.04
CA SER A 93 28.79 2.42 -9.63
C SER A 93 27.58 2.11 -10.50
N VAL A 94 26.39 2.49 -10.05
CA VAL A 94 25.16 2.34 -10.82
C VAL A 94 25.34 3.21 -12.05
N ASN A 95 25.45 2.58 -13.22
CA ASN A 95 25.59 3.30 -14.47
C ASN A 95 24.28 4.02 -14.77
N LEU A 96 24.34 5.30 -15.13
CA LEU A 96 23.15 6.12 -15.38
C LEU A 96 22.33 5.58 -16.57
N ASP A 97 23.00 4.95 -17.53
CA ASP A 97 22.37 4.34 -18.70
C ASP A 97 21.48 3.15 -18.33
N ASP A 98 21.91 2.32 -17.39
CA ASP A 98 21.14 1.16 -16.92
C ASP A 98 19.87 1.63 -16.19
N LEU A 99 19.99 2.71 -15.41
CA LEU A 99 18.86 3.31 -14.71
C LEU A 99 17.84 3.89 -15.70
N GLN A 100 18.33 4.53 -16.77
CA GLN A 100 17.49 5.11 -17.80
C GLN A 100 16.73 4.02 -18.57
N GLN A 101 17.38 2.92 -18.93
CA GLN A 101 16.72 1.79 -19.60
C GLN A 101 15.62 1.15 -18.73
N GLU A 102 15.87 0.98 -17.43
CA GLU A 102 14.87 0.38 -16.52
C GLU A 102 13.64 1.30 -16.38
N VAL A 103 13.85 2.62 -16.35
CA VAL A 103 12.76 3.62 -16.32
C VAL A 103 11.93 3.59 -17.61
N GLU A 104 12.57 3.55 -18.77
CA GLU A 104 11.87 3.47 -20.06
C GLU A 104 11.04 2.19 -20.19
N LYS A 105 11.57 1.06 -19.70
CA LYS A 105 10.86 -0.22 -19.67
C LYS A 105 9.63 -0.18 -18.74
N LEU A 106 9.76 0.41 -17.56
CA LEU A 106 8.64 0.58 -16.62
C LEU A 106 7.56 1.50 -17.19
N LEU A 107 7.96 2.59 -17.87
CA LEU A 107 7.03 3.49 -18.56
C LEU A 107 6.28 2.80 -19.70
N ALA A 108 6.97 1.97 -20.49
CA ALA A 108 6.33 1.20 -21.55
C ALA A 108 5.29 0.23 -20.98
N LEU A 109 5.64 -0.52 -19.93
CA LEU A 109 4.72 -1.46 -19.26
C LEU A 109 3.50 -0.75 -18.63
N LEU A 110 3.68 0.46 -18.09
CA LEU A 110 2.57 1.25 -17.55
C LEU A 110 1.63 1.75 -18.64
N LYS A 111 2.17 2.23 -19.76
CA LYS A 111 1.37 2.66 -20.92
C LYS A 111 0.56 1.51 -21.51
N ASP A 112 1.16 0.32 -21.57
CA ASP A 112 0.50 -0.87 -22.12
C ASP A 112 -0.64 -1.38 -21.22
N ARG A 113 -0.52 -1.18 -19.90
CA ARG A 113 -1.53 -1.60 -18.90
C ARG A 113 -2.62 -0.56 -18.63
N GLN A 114 -2.40 0.69 -18.99
CA GLN A 114 -3.37 1.78 -18.79
C GLN A 114 -4.75 1.50 -19.41
N PRO A 115 -4.85 1.04 -20.67
CA PRO A 115 -6.15 0.72 -21.27
C PRO A 115 -6.93 -0.35 -20.50
N GLY A 116 -6.24 -1.38 -20.02
CA GLY A 116 -6.87 -2.45 -19.23
C GLY A 116 -7.40 -1.94 -17.89
N LEU A 117 -6.63 -1.08 -17.20
CA LEU A 117 -7.06 -0.45 -15.94
C LEU A 117 -8.26 0.48 -16.12
N ILE A 118 -8.30 1.23 -17.23
CA ILE A 118 -9.43 2.12 -17.56
C ILE A 118 -10.69 1.28 -17.81
N THR A 119 -10.59 0.22 -18.62
CA THR A 119 -11.71 -0.69 -18.89
C THR A 119 -12.21 -1.37 -17.62
N TRP A 120 -11.31 -1.84 -16.76
CA TRP A 120 -11.67 -2.46 -15.50
C TRP A 120 -12.38 -1.48 -14.56
N ASN A 121 -11.90 -0.24 -14.47
CA ASN A 121 -12.53 0.80 -13.65
C ASN A 121 -13.95 1.11 -14.16
N GLY A 122 -14.15 1.23 -15.47
CA GLY A 122 -15.47 1.41 -16.07
C GLY A 122 -16.43 0.27 -15.72
N PHE A 123 -15.99 -0.98 -15.88
CA PHE A 123 -16.78 -2.15 -15.50
C PHE A 123 -17.15 -2.17 -14.01
N MET A 124 -16.19 -1.84 -13.13
CA MET A 124 -16.44 -1.78 -11.69
C MET A 124 -17.42 -0.66 -11.32
N GLN A 125 -17.35 0.49 -11.99
CA GLN A 125 -18.31 1.59 -11.81
C GLN A 125 -19.73 1.18 -12.25
N GLU A 126 -19.87 0.49 -13.38
CA GLU A 126 -21.17 -0.03 -13.82
C GLU A 126 -21.77 -1.02 -12.81
N ARG A 127 -20.95 -1.93 -12.26
CA ARG A 127 -21.39 -2.86 -11.22
C ARG A 127 -21.78 -2.16 -9.92
N LEU A 128 -21.01 -1.15 -9.50
CA LEU A 128 -21.34 -0.33 -8.34
C LEU A 128 -22.67 0.40 -8.53
N GLN A 129 -22.93 0.97 -9.72
CA GLN A 129 -24.20 1.60 -10.03
C GLN A 129 -25.37 0.60 -10.07
N ALA A 130 -25.16 -0.60 -10.61
CA ALA A 130 -26.16 -1.66 -10.61
C ALA A 130 -26.50 -2.13 -9.19
N LEU A 131 -25.49 -2.30 -8.34
CA LEU A 131 -25.67 -2.62 -6.92
C LEU A 131 -26.41 -1.49 -6.21
N HIS A 132 -26.01 -0.24 -6.41
CA HIS A 132 -26.68 0.92 -5.83
C HIS A 132 -28.17 0.98 -6.21
N LYS A 133 -28.50 0.69 -7.49
CA LYS A 133 -29.89 0.60 -7.96
C LYS A 133 -30.66 -0.51 -7.25
N LEU A 134 -30.08 -1.70 -7.13
CA LEU A 134 -30.70 -2.82 -6.42
C LEU A 134 -30.89 -2.53 -4.93
N THR A 135 -29.89 -1.95 -4.26
CA THR A 135 -30.01 -1.55 -2.86
C THR A 135 -31.02 -0.42 -2.68
N SER A 136 -31.12 0.55 -3.59
CA SER A 136 -32.17 1.57 -3.54
C SER A 136 -33.57 1.00 -3.76
N ALA A 137 -33.70 -0.06 -4.57
CA ALA A 137 -34.95 -0.76 -4.78
C ALA A 137 -35.34 -1.66 -3.59
N VAL A 138 -34.36 -2.14 -2.81
CA VAL A 138 -34.57 -3.03 -1.65
C VAL A 138 -34.70 -2.25 -0.32
N VAL A 139 -33.99 -1.13 -0.18
CA VAL A 139 -33.97 -0.32 1.05
C VAL A 139 -35.09 0.72 1.08
N GLY A 140 -35.72 1.02 -0.06
CA GLY A 140 -36.97 1.78 -0.10
C GLY A 140 -36.80 3.28 0.21
N LYS A 141 -36.99 4.09 -0.82
CA LYS A 141 -38.12 5.01 -0.78
C LYS A 141 -39.28 4.33 -1.49
#